data_AF-A0A1I0RB90-F1
#
_entry.id   AF-A0A1I0RB90-F1
#
_cell.length_a   1.000
_cell.length_b   1.000
_cell.length_c   1.000
_cell.angle_alpha   90.00
_cell.angle_beta   90.00
_cell.angle_gamma   90.00
#
_symmetry.space_group_name_H-M   'P 1'
#
loop_
_entity.id
_entity.type
_entity.pdbx_description
1 polymer ?
#
loop_
_entity_poly.entity_id
_entity_poly.type
_entity_poly.pdbx_seq_one_letter_code
_entity_poly.pdbx_strand_id
1 'polypeptide(L)'
;MSKVSEIEQLLEKYYNGETSLEEEMQLHAFFEGEAVPDHLKSYKVQFNVTGAFKYETSKLDEDSLFAKIEQDKVVKFQPWYKNPWVGRAAAAVLIILVSFYAGGKYGQDSEVEQMREELAQMKSIMFEQLENGSASGRLQAVNNSMEMQNPDAETIDVLIETMLFDKSMHVRTAAVEALVKFSEHNGVNTALNNALETEREPAVQIAIINALVAMKNKNNIDALEQLAERDSVLKEVRGEAFMGVFKLKEL
;
A
#
# COMPACT_ATOMS: atom_id res chain seq x y z
N MET A 1 1.07 32.88 -8.68
CA MET A 1 1.05 31.45 -8.29
C MET A 1 2.18 30.74 -9.01
N SER A 2 2.84 29.77 -8.39
CA SER A 2 3.80 28.92 -9.10
C SER A 2 3.04 27.82 -9.85
N LYS A 3 3.57 27.36 -11.00
CA LYS A 3 2.97 26.27 -11.78
C LYS A 3 2.78 24.99 -10.95
N VAL A 4 3.62 24.77 -9.94
CA VAL A 4 3.51 23.63 -9.00
C VAL A 4 2.30 23.79 -8.08
N SER A 5 2.04 24.99 -7.56
CA SER A 5 0.89 25.25 -6.69
C SER A 5 -0.44 25.10 -7.42
N GLU A 6 -0.49 25.39 -8.73
CA GLU A 6 -1.68 25.14 -9.56
C GLU A 6 -1.94 23.62 -9.72
N ILE A 7 -0.90 22.82 -9.92
CA ILE A 7 -1.02 21.35 -9.99
C ILE A 7 -1.48 20.75 -8.67
N GLU A 8 -1.01 21.27 -7.53
CA GLU A 8 -1.45 20.83 -6.21
C GLU A 8 -2.95 21.07 -5.99
N GLN A 9 -3.47 22.21 -6.45
CA GLN A 9 -4.90 22.50 -6.40
C GLN A 9 -5.71 21.62 -7.34
N LEU A 10 -5.19 21.36 -8.55
CA LEU A 10 -5.83 20.45 -9.50
C LEU A 10 -5.87 19.01 -8.98
N LEU A 11 -4.81 18.55 -8.30
CA LEU A 11 -4.80 17.25 -7.62
C LEU A 11 -5.86 17.21 -6.51
N GLU A 12 -5.99 18.26 -5.70
CA GLU A 12 -7.04 18.34 -4.69
C GLU A 12 -8.44 18.24 -5.30
N LYS A 13 -8.71 19.01 -6.37
CA LYS A 13 -9.97 18.90 -7.12
C LYS A 13 -10.18 17.50 -7.70
N TYR A 14 -9.13 16.90 -8.26
CA TYR A 14 -9.20 15.57 -8.89
C TYR A 14 -9.60 14.50 -7.87
N TYR A 15 -8.94 14.49 -6.71
CA TYR A 15 -9.27 13.56 -5.64
C TYR A 15 -10.62 13.84 -4.97
N ASN A 16 -11.14 15.07 -5.08
CA ASN A 16 -12.51 15.41 -4.67
C ASN A 16 -13.55 15.10 -5.77
N GLY A 17 -13.14 14.67 -6.97
CA GLY A 17 -14.03 14.41 -8.11
C GLY A 17 -14.62 15.68 -8.75
N GLU A 18 -13.94 16.82 -8.62
CA GLU A 18 -14.40 18.14 -9.06
C GLU A 18 -13.68 18.66 -10.31
N THR A 19 -12.81 17.84 -10.92
CA THR A 19 -12.07 18.23 -12.13
C THR A 19 -12.91 18.22 -13.39
N SER A 20 -12.63 19.16 -14.30
CA SER A 20 -13.08 19.07 -15.70
C SER A 20 -12.11 18.24 -16.54
N LEU A 21 -12.54 17.83 -17.73
CA LEU A 21 -11.69 17.08 -18.67
C LEU A 21 -10.43 17.87 -19.05
N GLU A 22 -10.56 19.19 -19.22
CA GLU A 22 -9.42 20.07 -19.52
C GLU A 22 -8.41 20.12 -18.36
N GLU A 23 -8.88 20.07 -17.12
CA GLU A 23 -8.04 20.06 -15.92
C GLU A 23 -7.32 18.72 -15.75
N GLU A 24 -7.99 17.60 -16.05
CA GLU A 24 -7.36 16.27 -16.06
C GLU A 24 -6.30 16.15 -17.15
N MET A 25 -6.54 16.71 -18.33
CA MET A 25 -5.52 16.80 -19.38
C MET A 25 -4.28 17.58 -18.93
N GLN A 26 -4.44 18.61 -18.11
CA GLN A 26 -3.32 19.36 -17.55
C GLN A 26 -2.52 18.53 -16.55
N LEU A 27 -3.19 17.74 -15.70
CA LEU A 27 -2.52 16.79 -14.80
C LEU A 27 -1.72 15.75 -15.59
N HIS A 28 -2.33 15.13 -16.60
CA HIS A 28 -1.63 14.18 -17.48
C HIS A 28 -0.40 14.80 -18.16
N ALA A 29 -0.55 15.96 -18.78
CA ALA A 29 0.55 16.65 -19.45
C ALA A 29 1.69 17.05 -18.50
N PHE A 30 1.37 17.38 -17.24
CA PHE A 30 2.38 17.69 -16.22
C PHE A 30 3.17 16.45 -15.81
N PHE A 31 2.49 15.32 -15.56
CA PHE A 31 3.12 14.08 -15.08
C PHE A 31 3.83 13.27 -16.19
N GLU A 32 3.51 13.51 -17.46
CA GLU A 32 4.30 13.02 -18.60
C GLU A 32 5.69 13.67 -18.67
N GLY A 33 5.88 14.85 -18.08
CA GLY A 33 7.15 15.56 -18.06
C GLY A 33 8.27 14.85 -17.27
N GLU A 34 9.53 15.10 -17.65
CA GLU A 34 10.70 14.55 -16.97
C GLU A 34 10.99 15.23 -15.61
N ALA A 35 10.61 16.50 -15.45
CA ALA A 35 10.94 17.33 -14.28
C ALA A 35 9.77 17.46 -13.27
N VAL A 36 9.28 16.33 -12.74
CA VAL A 36 8.29 16.32 -11.66
C VAL A 36 9.00 16.54 -10.31
N PRO A 37 8.58 17.53 -9.49
CA PRO A 37 9.13 17.74 -8.14
C PRO A 37 9.06 16.49 -7.28
N ASP A 38 10.03 16.30 -6.37
CA ASP A 38 10.18 15.06 -5.60
C ASP A 38 8.90 14.67 -4.83
N HIS A 39 8.22 15.65 -4.22
CA HIS A 39 6.99 15.42 -3.46
C HIS A 39 5.78 15.05 -4.32
N LEU A 40 5.85 15.29 -5.64
CA LEU A 40 4.80 14.93 -6.59
C LEU A 40 5.09 13.64 -7.37
N LYS A 41 6.29 13.06 -7.22
CA LYS A 41 6.69 11.86 -7.97
C LYS A 41 5.79 10.65 -7.73
N SER A 42 5.23 10.51 -6.53
CA SER A 42 4.30 9.42 -6.17
C SER A 42 3.06 9.39 -7.07
N TYR A 43 2.52 10.56 -7.42
CA TYR A 43 1.34 10.69 -8.29
C TYR A 43 1.65 10.33 -9.76
N LYS A 44 2.92 10.35 -10.18
CA LYS A 44 3.33 10.15 -11.57
C LYS A 44 2.82 8.82 -12.14
N VAL A 45 2.83 7.75 -11.34
CA VAL A 45 2.36 6.43 -11.80
C VAL A 45 0.89 6.49 -12.25
N GLN A 46 0.04 7.16 -11.48
CA GLN A 46 -1.40 7.24 -11.76
C GLN A 46 -1.71 7.95 -13.09
N PHE A 47 -0.95 9.00 -13.43
CA PHE A 47 -1.19 9.81 -14.63
C PHE A 47 -0.38 9.37 -15.85
N ASN A 48 0.64 8.53 -15.69
CA ASN A 48 1.51 8.06 -16.77
C ASN A 48 1.15 6.63 -17.25
N VAL A 49 0.19 5.98 -16.58
CA VAL A 49 -0.28 4.62 -16.84
C VAL A 49 -0.91 4.44 -18.23
N THR A 50 -1.40 5.50 -18.86
CA THR A 50 -2.12 5.44 -20.14
C THR A 50 -1.24 5.03 -21.33
N GLY A 51 0.08 5.25 -21.27
CA GLY A 51 1.02 4.84 -22.32
C GLY A 51 1.57 3.41 -22.17
N ALA A 52 1.56 2.86 -20.95
CA ALA A 52 2.21 1.60 -20.59
C ALA A 52 1.33 0.36 -20.83
N PHE A 53 0.00 0.51 -20.86
CA PHE A 53 -0.92 -0.59 -21.21
C PHE A 53 -1.16 -0.72 -22.71
N LYS A 54 -0.09 -0.65 -23.52
CA LYS A 54 -0.11 -1.41 -24.76
C LYS A 54 -0.05 -2.88 -24.33
N TYR A 55 -1.05 -3.68 -24.70
CA TYR A 55 -0.94 -5.13 -24.66
C TYR A 55 0.23 -5.53 -25.57
N GLU A 56 1.45 -5.47 -25.05
CA GLU A 56 2.63 -6.07 -25.65
C GLU A 56 2.44 -7.57 -25.52
N THR A 57 1.88 -8.16 -26.58
CA THR A 57 2.13 -9.56 -26.87
C THR A 57 3.64 -9.70 -27.01
N SER A 58 4.29 -10.23 -25.98
CA SER A 58 5.73 -10.51 -25.95
C SER A 58 6.14 -11.25 -27.23
N LYS A 59 6.99 -10.63 -28.06
CA LYS A 59 7.68 -11.30 -29.19
C LYS A 59 8.92 -12.06 -28.72
N LEU A 60 8.87 -12.64 -27.53
CA LEU A 60 9.95 -13.47 -27.04
C LEU A 60 9.73 -14.88 -27.56
N ASP A 61 10.56 -15.27 -28.51
CA ASP A 61 10.63 -16.62 -29.03
C ASP A 61 11.22 -17.53 -27.95
N GLU A 62 10.35 -18.24 -27.22
CA GLU A 62 10.69 -19.15 -26.13
C GLU A 62 11.74 -20.18 -26.59
N ASP A 63 11.66 -20.65 -27.83
CA ASP A 63 12.59 -21.63 -28.41
C ASP A 63 14.04 -21.07 -28.47
N SER A 64 14.19 -19.77 -28.71
CA SER A 64 15.50 -19.10 -28.73
C SER A 64 16.13 -18.96 -27.34
N LEU A 65 15.30 -18.90 -26.29
CA LEU A 65 15.74 -18.86 -24.90
C LEU A 65 16.22 -20.23 -24.43
N PHE A 66 15.46 -21.29 -24.75
CA PHE A 66 15.83 -22.67 -24.41
C PHE A 66 17.09 -23.13 -25.17
N ALA A 67 17.26 -22.75 -26.43
CA ALA A 67 18.46 -23.06 -27.20
C ALA A 67 19.76 -22.46 -26.61
N LYS A 68 19.66 -21.35 -25.87
CA LYS A 68 20.80 -20.72 -25.17
C LYS A 68 21.12 -21.37 -23.82
N ILE A 69 20.15 -22.04 -23.20
CA ILE A 69 20.34 -22.82 -21.96
C ILE A 69 20.95 -24.19 -22.29
N GLU A 70 20.65 -24.76 -23.47
CA GLU A 70 21.19 -26.06 -23.91
C GLU A 70 22.65 -26.04 -24.37
N GLN A 71 23.28 -24.88 -24.57
CA GLN A 71 24.72 -24.79 -24.82
C GLN A 71 25.52 -24.93 -23.51
N ASP A 72 25.37 -26.06 -22.86
CA ASP A 72 26.13 -26.42 -21.68
C ASP A 72 27.54 -26.87 -22.10
N LYS A 73 28.44 -25.91 -22.34
CA LYS A 73 29.89 -26.18 -22.42
C LYS A 73 30.37 -26.55 -21.01
N VAL A 74 30.17 -27.81 -20.66
CA VAL A 74 30.73 -28.42 -19.45
C VAL A 74 32.26 -28.36 -19.50
N VAL A 75 32.83 -27.39 -18.80
CA VAL A 75 34.26 -27.33 -18.54
C VAL A 75 34.59 -28.50 -17.62
N LYS A 76 35.28 -29.52 -18.15
CA LYS A 76 35.75 -30.65 -17.33
C LYS A 76 36.78 -30.14 -16.33
N PHE A 77 36.34 -29.90 -15.10
CA PHE A 77 37.24 -29.57 -14.00
C PHE A 77 38.08 -30.80 -13.65
N GLN A 78 39.38 -30.72 -13.92
CA GLN A 78 40.34 -31.74 -13.52
C GLN A 78 40.95 -31.34 -12.15
N PRO A 79 40.64 -32.07 -11.06
CA PRO A 79 41.15 -31.72 -9.73
C PRO A 79 42.65 -32.01 -9.66
N TRP A 80 43.44 -30.99 -9.28
CA TRP A 80 44.91 -31.09 -9.13
C TRP A 80 45.33 -31.98 -7.94
N TYR A 81 44.47 -32.19 -6.95
CA TYR A 81 44.84 -32.86 -5.69
C TYR A 81 44.39 -34.33 -5.66
N LYS A 82 45.36 -35.24 -5.44
CA LYS A 82 45.16 -36.69 -5.37
C LYS A 82 44.44 -37.18 -4.10
N ASN A 83 44.13 -36.30 -3.14
CA ASN A 83 43.49 -36.67 -1.88
C ASN A 83 42.30 -35.74 -1.55
N PRO A 84 41.04 -36.19 -1.70
CA PRO A 84 39.85 -35.32 -1.64
C PRO A 84 39.59 -34.73 -0.25
N TRP A 85 40.11 -35.36 0.80
CA TRP A 85 39.97 -34.89 2.19
C TRP A 85 40.70 -33.57 2.46
N VAL A 86 41.86 -33.36 1.84
CA VAL A 86 42.66 -32.14 2.02
C VAL A 86 41.97 -30.93 1.37
N GLY A 87 41.39 -31.11 0.18
CA GLY A 87 40.65 -30.06 -0.51
C GLY A 87 39.39 -29.61 0.25
N ARG A 88 38.65 -30.56 0.82
CA ARG A 88 37.45 -30.26 1.63
C ARG A 88 37.80 -29.52 2.92
N ALA A 89 38.88 -29.92 3.61
CA ALA A 89 39.34 -29.25 4.81
C ALA A 89 39.81 -27.81 4.52
N ALA A 90 40.58 -27.60 3.45
CA ALA A 90 41.05 -26.27 3.05
C ALA A 90 39.90 -25.33 2.67
N ALA A 91 38.88 -25.82 1.96
CA ALA A 91 37.70 -25.03 1.61
C ALA A 91 36.89 -24.62 2.86
N ALA A 92 36.72 -25.52 3.83
CA ALA A 92 36.03 -25.19 5.08
C ALA A 92 36.76 -24.10 5.88
N VAL A 93 38.09 -24.20 5.98
CA VAL A 93 38.92 -23.17 6.64
C VAL A 93 38.83 -21.84 5.91
N LEU A 94 38.88 -21.83 4.57
CA LEU A 94 38.71 -20.60 3.78
C LEU A 94 37.33 -19.97 3.97
N ILE A 95 36.25 -20.76 3.97
CA ILE A 95 34.90 -20.27 4.23
C ILE A 95 34.85 -19.64 5.62
N ILE A 96 35.38 -20.31 6.66
CA ILE A 96 35.38 -19.76 8.02
C ILE A 96 36.20 -18.47 8.11
N LEU A 97 37.39 -18.42 7.49
CA LEU A 97 38.23 -17.22 7.50
C LEU A 97 37.58 -16.06 6.74
N VAL A 98 36.97 -16.32 5.57
CA VAL A 98 36.22 -15.32 4.81
C VAL A 98 35.00 -14.86 5.58
N SER A 99 34.24 -15.78 6.18
CA SER A 99 33.07 -15.45 7.01
C SER A 99 33.46 -14.65 8.25
N PHE A 100 34.56 -14.97 8.93
CA PHE A 100 35.04 -14.24 10.10
C PHE A 100 35.60 -12.85 9.72
N TYR A 101 36.37 -12.79 8.63
CA TYR A 101 36.95 -11.54 8.13
C TYR A 101 35.91 -10.58 7.54
N ALA A 102 34.92 -11.11 6.80
CA ALA A 102 33.81 -10.33 6.25
C ALA A 102 32.79 -9.98 7.34
N GLY A 103 32.44 -10.93 8.21
CA GLY A 103 31.47 -10.73 9.30
C GLY A 103 31.92 -9.68 10.33
N GLY A 104 33.23 -9.51 10.54
CA GLY A 104 33.76 -8.45 11.42
C GLY A 104 33.72 -7.03 10.83
N LYS A 105 33.44 -6.87 9.53
CA LYS A 105 33.36 -5.56 8.84
C LYS A 105 31.95 -5.17 8.40
N TYR A 106 31.06 -6.13 8.22
CA TYR A 106 29.63 -5.91 8.01
C TYR A 106 28.92 -5.96 9.36
N GLY A 107 29.11 -4.92 10.16
CA GLY A 107 28.29 -4.69 11.34
C GLY A 107 26.86 -4.45 10.87
N GLN A 108 26.01 -5.46 11.02
CA GLN A 108 24.59 -5.44 10.66
C GLN A 108 23.81 -4.28 11.33
N ASP A 109 24.37 -3.70 12.39
CA ASP A 109 23.77 -2.60 13.15
C ASP A 109 23.69 -1.28 12.36
N SER A 110 24.67 -0.93 11.50
CA SER A 110 24.66 0.40 10.87
C SER A 110 23.63 0.56 9.75
N GLU A 111 23.41 -0.50 8.97
CA GLU A 111 22.43 -0.48 7.87
C GLU A 111 20.99 -0.60 8.40
N VAL A 112 20.79 -1.38 9.46
CA VAL A 112 19.50 -1.48 10.16
C VAL A 112 19.16 -0.16 10.87
N GLU A 113 20.14 0.52 11.46
CA GLU A 113 19.89 1.82 12.12
C GLU A 113 19.52 2.91 11.10
N GLN A 114 20.22 2.99 9.97
CA GLN A 114 19.86 3.92 8.88
C GLN A 114 18.45 3.65 8.35
N MET A 115 18.09 2.38 8.15
CA MET A 115 16.73 2.01 7.73
C MET A 115 15.68 2.40 8.78
N ARG A 116 15.99 2.26 10.08
CA ARG A 116 15.10 2.71 11.16
C ARG A 116 14.93 4.22 11.17
N GLU A 117 16.00 4.98 10.96
CA GLU A 117 15.94 6.44 10.85
C GLU A 117 15.09 6.90 9.66
N GLU A 118 15.27 6.29 8.49
CA GLU A 118 14.47 6.58 7.29
C GLU A 118 12.98 6.28 7.52
N LEU A 119 12.67 5.13 8.15
CA LEU A 119 11.29 4.78 8.51
C LEU A 119 10.68 5.77 9.52
N ALA A 120 11.46 6.22 10.51
CA ALA A 120 11.01 7.21 11.49
C ALA A 120 10.74 8.57 10.83
N GLN A 121 11.60 8.99 9.90
CA GLN A 121 11.39 10.21 9.12
C GLN A 121 10.15 10.11 8.22
N MET A 122 9.99 8.98 7.53
CA MET A 122 8.81 8.72 6.70
C MET A 122 7.52 8.75 7.52
N LYS A 123 7.54 8.15 8.73
CA LYS A 123 6.42 8.22 9.67
C LYS A 123 6.11 9.66 10.08
N SER A 124 7.12 10.46 10.41
CA SER A 124 6.93 11.87 10.77
C SER A 124 6.31 12.68 9.63
N ILE A 125 6.76 12.48 8.38
CA ILE A 125 6.18 13.15 7.21
C ILE A 125 4.74 12.70 7.00
N MET A 126 4.48 11.41 7.14
CA MET A 126 3.13 10.85 7.00
C MET A 126 2.15 11.47 8.00
N PHE A 127 2.56 11.63 9.26
CA PHE A 127 1.72 12.22 10.30
C PHE A 127 1.49 13.72 10.06
N GLU A 128 2.53 14.46 9.69
CA GLU A 128 2.38 15.87 9.30
C GLU A 128 1.43 16.03 8.10
N GLN A 129 1.52 15.12 7.12
CA GLN A 129 0.58 15.09 6.00
C GLN A 129 -0.85 14.83 6.47
N LEU A 130 -1.08 13.89 7.39
CA LEU A 130 -2.39 13.59 7.97
C LEU A 130 -2.98 14.76 8.76
N GLU A 131 -2.15 15.51 9.50
CA GLU A 131 -2.62 16.63 10.31
C GLU A 131 -2.87 17.88 9.46
N ASN A 132 -1.91 18.27 8.63
CA ASN A 132 -1.87 19.58 7.98
C ASN A 132 -1.95 19.55 6.44
N GLY A 133 -1.94 18.36 5.84
CA GLY A 133 -1.95 18.19 4.39
C GLY A 133 -3.29 18.51 3.73
N SER A 134 -3.26 18.70 2.40
CA SER A 134 -4.46 18.72 1.55
C SER A 134 -5.14 17.34 1.55
N ALA A 135 -6.38 17.24 1.02
CA ALA A 135 -7.05 15.94 0.92
C ALA A 135 -6.19 14.89 0.18
N SER A 136 -5.53 15.31 -0.91
CA SER A 136 -4.55 14.50 -1.65
C SER A 136 -3.37 14.05 -0.79
N GLY A 137 -2.77 14.98 -0.02
CA GLY A 137 -1.64 14.66 0.86
C GLY A 137 -2.02 13.69 1.97
N ARG A 138 -3.20 13.85 2.58
CA ARG A 138 -3.73 12.93 3.60
C ARG A 138 -4.02 11.55 3.02
N LEU A 139 -4.62 11.49 1.83
CA LEU A 139 -4.86 10.23 1.12
C LEU A 139 -3.55 9.50 0.80
N GLN A 140 -2.53 10.23 0.34
CA GLN A 140 -1.20 9.67 0.12
C GLN A 140 -0.60 9.09 1.41
N ALA A 141 -0.73 9.80 2.52
CA ALA A 141 -0.25 9.33 3.82
C ALA A 141 -0.97 8.05 4.27
N VAL A 142 -2.29 7.96 4.10
CA VAL A 142 -3.05 6.72 4.34
C VAL A 142 -2.54 5.58 3.44
N ASN A 143 -2.30 5.84 2.15
CA ASN A 143 -1.80 4.81 1.23
C ASN A 143 -0.40 4.31 1.63
N ASN A 144 0.50 5.20 2.06
CA ASN A 144 1.82 4.82 2.55
C ASN A 144 1.73 3.90 3.79
N SER A 145 0.72 4.08 4.65
CA SER A 145 0.50 3.19 5.80
C SER A 145 0.24 1.73 5.38
N MET A 146 -0.36 1.51 4.20
CA MET A 146 -0.61 0.17 3.68
C MET A 146 0.66 -0.55 3.21
N GLU A 147 1.76 0.17 2.98
CA GLU A 147 3.05 -0.42 2.64
C GLU A 147 3.83 -0.89 3.88
N MET A 148 3.45 -0.39 5.07
CA MET A 148 4.07 -0.79 6.33
C MET A 148 3.73 -2.24 6.67
N GLN A 149 4.73 -3.07 6.97
CA GLN A 149 4.50 -4.46 7.36
C GLN A 149 3.88 -4.57 8.75
N ASN A 150 4.42 -3.81 9.71
CA ASN A 150 3.99 -3.83 11.11
C ASN A 150 3.94 -2.40 11.65
N PRO A 151 2.86 -1.63 11.38
CA PRO A 151 2.69 -0.34 12.02
C PRO A 151 2.54 -0.51 13.54
N ASP A 152 2.98 0.50 14.28
CA ASP A 152 2.74 0.56 15.73
C ASP A 152 1.30 0.99 16.04
N ALA A 153 0.92 0.83 17.32
CA ALA A 153 -0.43 1.18 17.80
C ALA A 153 -0.78 2.66 17.52
N GLU A 154 0.18 3.56 17.66
CA GLU A 154 -0.01 4.99 17.38
C GLU A 154 -0.41 5.23 15.92
N THR A 155 0.23 4.56 14.97
CA THR A 155 -0.13 4.66 13.55
C THR A 155 -1.55 4.15 13.29
N ILE A 156 -1.96 3.05 13.95
CA ILE A 156 -3.32 2.51 13.83
C ILE A 156 -4.34 3.48 14.45
N ASP A 157 -4.03 4.08 15.59
CA ASP A 157 -4.89 5.04 16.27
C ASP A 157 -5.09 6.30 15.41
N VAL A 158 -4.02 6.80 14.76
CA VAL A 158 -4.11 7.90 13.80
C VAL A 158 -4.98 7.54 12.58
N LEU A 159 -4.89 6.31 12.05
CA LEU A 159 -5.78 5.86 10.97
C LEU A 159 -7.24 5.76 11.43
N ILE A 160 -7.49 5.35 12.68
CA ILE A 160 -8.83 5.35 13.28
C ILE A 160 -9.36 6.78 13.40
N GLU A 161 -8.56 7.72 13.89
CA GLU A 161 -8.96 9.13 13.97
C GLU A 161 -9.25 9.71 12.58
N THR A 162 -8.40 9.38 11.60
CA THR A 162 -8.57 9.77 10.19
C THR A 162 -9.89 9.22 9.63
N MET A 163 -10.18 7.94 9.85
CA MET A 163 -11.45 7.31 9.46
C MET A 163 -12.66 8.02 10.08
N LEU A 164 -12.57 8.47 11.33
CA LEU A 164 -13.70 9.04 12.07
C LEU A 164 -13.94 10.52 11.77
N PHE A 165 -12.86 11.30 11.57
CA PHE A 165 -12.93 12.76 11.65
C PHE A 165 -12.38 13.49 10.44
N ASP A 166 -11.79 12.80 9.45
CA ASP A 166 -11.25 13.50 8.28
C ASP A 166 -12.36 14.28 7.53
N LYS A 167 -12.06 15.52 7.18
CA LYS A 167 -12.98 16.40 6.45
C LYS A 167 -13.38 15.87 5.07
N SER A 168 -12.55 15.04 4.44
CA SER A 168 -12.82 14.45 3.12
C SER A 168 -13.34 13.02 3.26
N MET A 169 -14.51 12.75 2.67
CA MET A 169 -15.07 11.40 2.64
C MET A 169 -14.15 10.39 1.93
N HIS A 170 -13.32 10.85 0.99
CA HIS A 170 -12.38 9.98 0.27
C HIS A 170 -11.25 9.53 1.17
N VAL A 171 -10.73 10.43 2.00
CA VAL A 171 -9.69 10.09 2.98
C VAL A 171 -10.27 9.17 4.06
N ARG A 172 -11.49 9.42 4.55
CA ARG A 172 -12.17 8.51 5.48
C ARG A 172 -12.35 7.11 4.89
N THR A 173 -12.78 7.02 3.63
CA THR A 173 -12.94 5.75 2.91
C THR A 173 -11.62 4.99 2.79
N ALA A 174 -10.54 5.67 2.39
CA ALA A 174 -9.22 5.05 2.29
C ALA A 174 -8.70 4.58 3.67
N ALA A 175 -8.98 5.33 4.73
CA ALA A 175 -8.60 4.93 6.09
C ALA A 175 -9.33 3.65 6.51
N VAL A 176 -10.63 3.51 6.20
CA VAL A 176 -11.36 2.25 6.40
C VAL A 176 -10.68 1.09 5.68
N GLU A 177 -10.32 1.28 4.40
CA GLU A 177 -9.68 0.24 3.59
C GLU A 177 -8.30 -0.16 4.15
N ALA A 178 -7.50 0.81 4.59
CA ALA A 178 -6.20 0.57 5.20
C ALA A 178 -6.34 -0.21 6.52
N LEU A 179 -7.34 0.12 7.35
CA LEU A 179 -7.57 -0.54 8.64
C LEU A 179 -7.90 -2.03 8.52
N VAL A 180 -8.42 -2.51 7.38
CA VAL A 180 -8.66 -3.94 7.14
C VAL A 180 -7.37 -4.76 7.26
N LYS A 181 -6.22 -4.19 6.85
CA LYS A 181 -4.90 -4.84 6.97
C LYS A 181 -4.47 -5.06 8.43
N PHE A 182 -5.03 -4.26 9.35
CA PHE A 182 -4.66 -4.24 10.76
C PHE A 182 -5.80 -4.72 11.67
N SER A 183 -6.67 -5.59 11.14
CA SER A 183 -7.86 -6.12 11.80
C SER A 183 -7.61 -6.88 13.11
N GLU A 184 -6.39 -7.39 13.32
CA GLU A 184 -5.96 -8.03 14.57
C GLU A 184 -5.81 -7.04 15.74
N HIS A 185 -5.73 -5.74 15.47
CA HIS A 185 -5.67 -4.72 16.51
C HIS A 185 -7.06 -4.51 17.12
N ASN A 186 -7.20 -4.75 18.43
CA ASN A 186 -8.48 -4.71 19.15
C ASN A 186 -9.27 -3.40 18.97
N GLY A 187 -8.57 -2.28 18.78
CA GLY A 187 -9.19 -0.96 18.56
C GLY A 187 -9.96 -0.85 17.25
N VAL A 188 -9.53 -1.57 16.20
CA VAL A 188 -10.05 -1.39 14.83
C VAL A 188 -11.49 -1.86 14.71
N ASN A 189 -11.79 -3.07 15.20
CA ASN A 189 -13.15 -3.61 15.19
C ASN A 189 -14.12 -2.71 15.96
N THR A 190 -13.71 -2.24 17.14
CA THR A 190 -14.54 -1.34 17.96
C THR A 190 -14.80 -0.02 17.24
N ALA A 191 -13.77 0.56 16.61
CA ALA A 191 -13.89 1.81 15.88
C ALA A 191 -14.83 1.70 14.67
N LEU A 192 -14.71 0.64 13.86
CA LEU A 192 -15.58 0.41 12.71
C LEU A 192 -17.03 0.17 13.11
N ASN A 193 -17.27 -0.54 14.21
CA ASN A 193 -18.61 -0.76 14.75
C ASN A 193 -19.27 0.58 15.14
N ASN A 194 -18.54 1.40 15.91
CA ASN A 194 -19.03 2.71 16.33
C ASN A 194 -19.26 3.64 15.12
N ALA A 195 -18.35 3.60 14.14
CA ALA A 195 -18.46 4.40 12.93
C ALA A 195 -19.70 4.05 12.11
N LEU A 196 -20.08 2.76 12.03
CA LEU A 196 -21.29 2.32 11.31
C LEU A 196 -22.58 2.95 11.87
N GLU A 197 -22.63 3.23 13.18
CA GLU A 197 -23.79 3.84 13.82
C GLU A 197 -23.92 5.34 13.54
N THR A 198 -22.79 6.03 13.40
CA THR A 198 -22.74 7.50 13.34
C THR A 198 -22.51 8.07 11.94
N GLU A 199 -21.73 7.39 11.10
CA GLU A 199 -21.35 7.87 9.76
C GLU A 199 -22.59 8.00 8.86
N ARG A 200 -22.63 9.09 8.10
CA ARG A 200 -23.76 9.48 7.24
C ARG A 200 -23.37 9.57 5.77
N GLU A 201 -22.09 9.67 5.46
CA GLU A 201 -21.63 9.65 4.08
C GLU A 201 -21.77 8.25 3.48
N PRO A 202 -22.60 8.07 2.44
CA PRO A 202 -22.93 6.75 1.89
C PRO A 202 -21.70 5.95 1.43
N ALA A 203 -20.73 6.63 0.82
CA ALA A 203 -19.49 5.99 0.37
C ALA A 203 -18.68 5.41 1.54
N VAL A 204 -18.58 6.15 2.64
CA VAL A 204 -17.87 5.71 3.84
C VAL A 204 -18.65 4.59 4.55
N GLN A 205 -19.98 4.69 4.61
CA GLN A 205 -20.82 3.61 5.15
C GLN A 205 -20.61 2.29 4.39
N ILE A 206 -20.60 2.32 3.06
CA ILE A 206 -20.34 1.15 2.21
C ILE A 206 -18.94 0.58 2.48
N ALA A 207 -17.92 1.45 2.61
CA ALA A 207 -16.57 1.03 2.94
C ALA A 207 -16.51 0.31 4.31
N ILE A 208 -17.17 0.85 5.34
CA ILE A 208 -17.23 0.25 6.68
C ILE A 208 -17.90 -1.12 6.62
N ILE A 209 -19.03 -1.24 5.92
CA ILE A 209 -19.73 -2.52 5.75
C ILE A 209 -18.79 -3.55 5.11
N ASN A 210 -18.11 -3.18 4.03
CA ASN A 210 -17.18 -4.05 3.33
C ASN A 210 -15.99 -4.46 4.21
N ALA A 211 -15.45 -3.54 5.02
CA ALA A 211 -14.41 -3.84 5.98
C ALA A 211 -14.86 -4.86 7.04
N LEU A 212 -16.03 -4.65 7.65
CA LEU A 212 -16.60 -5.57 8.65
C LEU A 212 -16.81 -6.99 8.08
N VAL A 213 -17.25 -7.07 6.81
CA VAL A 213 -17.40 -8.34 6.10
C VAL A 213 -16.04 -8.99 5.82
N ALA A 214 -15.06 -8.23 5.32
CA ALA A 214 -13.72 -8.72 5.02
C ALA A 214 -13.03 -9.29 6.27
N MET A 215 -13.23 -8.65 7.40
CA MET A 215 -12.73 -9.08 8.71
C MET A 215 -13.57 -10.20 9.35
N LYS A 216 -14.64 -10.67 8.68
CA LYS A 216 -15.55 -11.73 9.16
C LYS A 216 -16.17 -11.42 10.53
N ASN A 217 -16.45 -10.15 10.80
CA ASN A 217 -16.93 -9.71 12.10
C ASN A 217 -18.45 -9.96 12.27
N LYS A 218 -18.79 -11.17 12.69
CA LYS A 218 -20.19 -11.62 12.89
C LYS A 218 -20.95 -10.85 13.98
N ASN A 219 -20.26 -10.13 14.86
CA ASN A 219 -20.91 -9.36 15.93
C ASN A 219 -21.71 -8.16 15.40
N ASN A 220 -21.53 -7.78 14.13
CA ASN A 220 -22.24 -6.67 13.49
C ASN A 220 -23.47 -7.08 12.69
N ILE A 221 -23.84 -8.36 12.68
CA ILE A 221 -25.01 -8.83 11.90
C ILE A 221 -26.26 -8.02 12.29
N ASP A 222 -26.54 -7.87 13.58
CA ASP A 222 -27.71 -7.13 14.07
C ASP A 222 -27.68 -5.65 13.65
N ALA A 223 -26.50 -5.02 13.67
CA ALA A 223 -26.32 -3.63 13.25
C ALA A 223 -26.55 -3.46 11.75
N LEU A 224 -26.06 -4.41 10.94
CA LEU A 224 -26.26 -4.41 9.49
C LEU A 224 -27.71 -4.71 9.10
N GLU A 225 -28.41 -5.60 9.83
CA GLU A 225 -29.85 -5.85 9.64
C GLU A 225 -30.66 -4.58 9.90
N GLN A 226 -30.40 -3.90 11.03
CA GLN A 226 -31.04 -2.63 11.35
C GLN A 226 -30.75 -1.55 10.32
N LEU A 227 -29.53 -1.52 9.76
CA LEU A 227 -29.16 -0.56 8.72
C LEU A 227 -29.90 -0.86 7.40
N ALA A 228 -30.01 -2.14 7.02
CA ALA A 228 -30.69 -2.59 5.81
C ALA A 228 -32.19 -2.28 5.80
N GLU A 229 -32.83 -2.20 6.97
CA GLU A 229 -34.27 -1.92 7.10
C GLU A 229 -34.59 -0.43 7.30
N ARG A 230 -33.59 0.42 7.57
CA ARG A 230 -33.82 1.82 7.96
C ARG A 230 -34.14 2.72 6.77
N ASP A 231 -35.40 3.09 6.58
CA ASP A 231 -35.86 3.92 5.45
C ASP A 231 -35.15 5.28 5.28
N SER A 232 -34.55 5.83 6.34
CA SER A 232 -33.76 7.07 6.27
C SER A 232 -32.38 6.88 5.63
N VAL A 233 -31.95 5.65 5.34
CA VAL A 233 -30.64 5.31 4.75
C VAL A 233 -30.81 5.11 3.25
N LEU A 234 -29.83 5.57 2.46
CA LEU A 234 -29.85 5.42 1.02
C LEU A 234 -29.99 3.96 0.59
N LYS A 235 -30.74 3.72 -0.48
CA LYS A 235 -31.07 2.38 -0.98
C LYS A 235 -29.82 1.55 -1.25
N GLU A 236 -28.78 2.18 -1.77
CA GLU A 236 -27.49 1.57 -2.11
C GLU A 236 -26.79 1.04 -0.85
N VAL A 237 -26.76 1.85 0.22
CA VAL A 237 -26.17 1.45 1.51
C VAL A 237 -26.97 0.32 2.16
N ARG A 238 -28.32 0.39 2.10
CA ARG A 238 -29.16 -0.71 2.59
C ARG A 238 -28.95 -2.01 1.83
N GLY A 239 -28.78 -1.91 0.51
CA GLY A 239 -28.44 -3.03 -0.35
C GLY A 239 -27.10 -3.66 0.05
N GLU A 240 -26.07 -2.85 0.29
CA GLU A 240 -24.77 -3.36 0.73
C GLU A 240 -24.84 -3.97 2.14
N ALA A 241 -25.58 -3.36 3.06
CA ALA A 241 -25.79 -3.89 4.41
C ALA A 241 -26.46 -5.27 4.36
N PHE A 242 -27.52 -5.42 3.54
CA PHE A 242 -28.18 -6.70 3.31
C PHE A 242 -27.21 -7.76 2.75
N MET A 243 -26.39 -7.38 1.76
CA MET A 243 -25.35 -8.27 1.21
C MET A 243 -24.31 -8.64 2.25
N GLY A 244 -23.94 -7.71 3.14
CA GLY A 244 -23.02 -7.94 4.24
C GLY A 244 -23.56 -8.96 5.24
N VAL A 245 -24.84 -8.84 5.64
CA VAL A 245 -25.53 -9.82 6.50
C VAL A 245 -25.49 -11.21 5.87
N PHE A 246 -25.83 -11.32 4.58
CA PHE A 246 -25.81 -12.59 3.86
C PHE A 246 -24.41 -13.23 3.90
N LYS A 247 -23.37 -12.48 3.53
CA LYS A 247 -21.98 -12.97 3.52
C LYS A 247 -21.52 -13.42 4.90
N LEU A 248 -21.83 -12.67 5.96
CA LEU A 248 -21.41 -12.99 7.33
C LEU A 248 -22.09 -14.23 7.92
N LYS A 249 -23.33 -14.53 7.50
CA LYS A 249 -24.06 -15.73 7.92
C LYS A 249 -23.54 -17.01 7.26
N GLU A 250 -22.96 -16.91 6.07
CA GLU A 250 -22.41 -18.05 5.30
C GLU A 250 -20.96 -18.42 5.67
N LEU A 251 -20.24 -17.54 6.37
CA LEU A 251 -18.89 -17.79 6.88
C LEU A 251 -18.90 -18.67 8.14
#